data_AF-A0A0Q5FQ24-F1
#
_entry.id   AF-A0A0Q5FQ24-F1
#
_cell.length_a   1.000
_cell.length_b   1.000
_cell.length_c   1.000
_cell.angle_alpha   90.00
_cell.angle_beta   90.00
_cell.angle_gamma   90.00
#
_symmetry.space_group_name_H-M   'P 1'
#
loop_
_entity.id
_entity.type
_entity.pdbx_description
1 polymer ?
#
loop_
_entity_poly.entity_id
_entity_poly.type
_entity_poly.pdbx_seq_one_letter_code
_entity_poly.pdbx_strand_id
1 'polypeptide(L)'
;MLSTPVPGEVPVELVIMPEWASSQRVAGIFSPRLSRDLQARIRAWNDEWKFTLNPQKTIRWPHPEIGRRWIEEGNALVEAIQAELGSRFHVVGGFSAYAPEP
;
A
#
# COMPACT_ATOMS: atom_id res chain seq x y z
N MET A 1 -29.31 0.67 -4.78
CA MET A 1 -29.04 0.45 -6.22
C MET A 1 -27.76 1.21 -6.53
N LEU A 2 -26.67 0.51 -6.88
CA LEU A 2 -25.35 1.12 -7.02
C LEU A 2 -25.10 1.45 -8.50
N SER A 3 -25.10 2.75 -8.78
CA SER A 3 -24.94 3.34 -10.11
C SER A 3 -23.59 3.00 -10.72
N THR A 4 -23.63 2.63 -12.00
CA THR A 4 -22.49 2.52 -12.90
C THR A 4 -21.67 3.81 -12.92
N PRO A 5 -20.32 3.73 -13.02
CA PRO A 5 -19.48 4.91 -13.19
C PRO A 5 -19.79 5.62 -14.51
N VAL A 6 -19.77 6.96 -14.48
CA VAL A 6 -20.05 7.81 -15.64
C VAL A 6 -18.82 7.79 -16.58
N PRO A 7 -18.99 7.53 -17.89
CA PRO A 7 -17.87 7.54 -18.82
C PRO A 7 -17.25 8.95 -18.91
N GLY A 8 -15.98 9.07 -18.52
CA GLY A 8 -15.21 10.33 -18.49
C GLY A 8 -14.67 10.74 -17.11
N GLU A 9 -15.07 10.06 -16.04
CA GLU A 9 -14.50 10.28 -14.69
C GLU A 9 -13.10 9.67 -14.61
N VAL A 10 -12.08 10.48 -14.34
CA VAL A 10 -10.71 9.99 -14.09
C VAL A 10 -10.74 9.15 -12.81
N PRO A 11 -10.23 7.90 -12.82
CA PRO A 11 -10.18 7.08 -11.61
C PRO A 11 -9.49 7.84 -10.48
N VAL A 12 -10.02 7.73 -9.27
CA VAL A 12 -9.35 8.31 -8.11
C VAL A 12 -8.08 7.52 -7.85
N GLU A 13 -6.93 8.19 -7.99
CA GLU A 13 -5.64 7.57 -7.72
C GLU A 13 -5.46 7.36 -6.21
N LEU A 14 -5.01 6.16 -5.86
CA LEU A 14 -4.82 5.71 -4.49
C LEU A 14 -3.40 5.17 -4.33
N VAL A 15 -2.54 5.97 -3.70
CA VAL A 15 -1.12 5.64 -3.57
C VAL A 15 -0.86 4.86 -2.28
N ILE A 16 -0.33 3.64 -2.38
CA ILE A 16 0.14 2.87 -1.23
C ILE A 16 1.60 3.25 -0.96
N MET A 17 1.89 3.86 0.19
CA MET A 17 3.23 4.24 0.64
C MET A 17 3.46 3.78 2.09
N PRO A 18 4.71 3.65 2.55
CA PRO A 18 5.00 3.17 3.89
C PRO A 18 5.21 4.26 4.96
N GLU A 19 5.33 5.53 4.56
CA GLU A 19 5.39 6.67 5.49
C GLU A 19 3.98 7.04 5.99
N TRP A 20 3.44 6.28 6.94
CA TRP A 20 2.15 6.58 7.59
C TRP A 20 2.33 7.58 8.75
N ALA A 21 3.08 8.67 8.52
CA ALA A 21 3.36 9.70 9.53
C ALA A 21 2.51 10.97 9.40
N SER A 22 1.76 11.16 8.32
CA SER A 22 0.83 12.30 8.22
C SER A 22 -0.56 11.84 7.86
N SER A 23 -1.31 11.27 8.83
CA SER A 23 -2.76 11.46 9.03
C SER A 23 -3.73 11.47 7.83
N GLN A 24 -3.33 11.02 6.64
CA GLN A 24 -4.09 11.16 5.41
C GLN A 24 -4.01 9.89 4.54
N ARG A 25 -5.05 9.07 4.76
CA ARG A 25 -6.11 8.82 3.76
C ARG A 25 -6.10 7.60 2.84
N VAL A 26 -5.18 6.64 2.95
CA VAL A 26 -5.24 5.54 1.96
C VAL A 26 -5.99 4.29 2.45
N ALA A 27 -5.99 4.01 3.75
CA ALA A 27 -6.93 3.03 4.32
C ALA A 27 -8.04 3.67 5.16
N GLY A 28 -7.89 4.90 5.69
CA GLY A 28 -8.89 5.45 6.62
C GLY A 28 -10.31 5.62 6.04
N ILE A 29 -10.43 5.87 4.73
CA ILE A 29 -11.73 6.08 4.05
C ILE A 29 -12.30 4.78 3.45
N PHE A 30 -11.44 3.81 3.12
CA PHE A 30 -11.82 2.56 2.43
C PHE A 30 -11.63 1.29 3.26
N SER A 31 -10.99 1.38 4.43
CA SER A 31 -10.84 0.31 5.43
C SER A 31 -12.15 -0.43 5.71
N PRO A 32 -13.34 0.20 5.84
CA PRO A 32 -14.57 -0.55 6.04
C PRO A 32 -15.04 -1.35 4.81
N ARG A 33 -14.49 -1.11 3.61
CA ARG A 33 -14.82 -1.84 2.37
C ARG A 33 -13.82 -2.94 2.04
N LEU A 34 -12.63 -2.92 2.63
CA LEU A 34 -11.63 -3.96 2.43
C LEU A 34 -11.94 -5.17 3.31
N SER A 35 -11.62 -6.37 2.83
CA SER A 35 -11.70 -7.60 3.61
C SER A 35 -10.83 -7.52 4.87
N ARG A 36 -11.24 -8.24 5.92
CA ARG A 36 -10.47 -8.26 7.19
C ARG A 36 -9.07 -8.82 6.99
N ASP A 37 -8.92 -9.81 6.11
CA ASP A 37 -7.63 -10.40 5.76
C ASP A 37 -6.71 -9.37 5.09
N LEU A 38 -7.23 -8.58 4.14
CA LEU A 38 -6.45 -7.53 3.48
C LEU A 38 -6.06 -6.42 4.45
N GLN A 39 -6.97 -6.02 5.34
CA GLN A 39 -6.65 -5.07 6.41
C GLN A 39 -5.53 -5.58 7.33
N ALA A 40 -5.55 -6.87 7.68
CA ALA A 40 -4.52 -7.48 8.51
C ALA A 40 -3.16 -7.53 7.80
N ARG A 41 -3.12 -7.88 6.51
CA ARG A 41 -1.89 -7.88 5.70
C ARG A 41 -1.29 -6.49 5.57
N ILE A 42 -2.12 -5.48 5.27
CA ILE A 42 -1.67 -4.07 5.20
C ILE A 42 -1.04 -3.64 6.52
N ARG A 43 -1.67 -4.01 7.65
CA ARG A 43 -1.14 -3.69 8.98
C ARG A 43 0.21 -4.36 9.22
N ALA A 44 0.34 -5.64 8.92
CA ALA A 44 1.59 -6.38 9.09
C ALA A 44 2.73 -5.79 8.23
N TRP A 45 2.44 -5.48 6.97
CA TRP A 45 3.39 -4.86 6.05
C TRP A 45 3.86 -3.48 6.54
N ASN A 46 2.96 -2.68 7.11
CA ASN A 46 3.29 -1.39 7.68
C ASN A 46 4.05 -1.50 9.02
N ASP A 47 3.70 -2.48 9.86
CA ASP A 47 4.42 -2.76 11.10
C ASP A 47 5.86 -3.21 10.78
N GLU A 48 6.09 -3.99 9.72
CA GLU A 48 7.44 -4.35 9.26
C GLU A 48 8.25 -3.12 8.85
N TRP A 49 7.66 -2.19 8.09
CA TRP A 49 8.33 -0.92 7.79
C TRP A 49 8.67 -0.12 9.07
N LYS A 50 7.72 0.00 9.98
CA LYS A 50 7.88 0.83 11.19
C LYS A 50 8.88 0.24 12.19
N PHE A 51 8.81 -1.06 12.44
CA PHE A 51 9.55 -1.73 13.51
C PHE A 51 10.82 -2.40 13.01
N THR A 52 10.83 -2.97 11.80
CA THR A 52 12.01 -3.64 11.25
C THR A 52 12.95 -2.65 10.58
N LEU A 53 12.41 -1.76 9.73
CA LEU A 53 13.23 -0.77 9.03
C LEU A 53 13.51 0.47 9.89
N ASN A 54 12.52 0.92 10.69
CA ASN A 54 12.57 2.11 11.54
C ASN A 54 13.39 3.26 10.92
N PRO A 55 13.01 3.74 9.72
CA PRO A 55 13.81 4.70 8.99
C PRO A 55 13.74 6.07 9.67
N GLN A 56 14.60 6.32 10.67
CA GLN A 56 14.63 7.59 11.38
C GLN A 56 15.23 8.72 10.54
N LYS A 57 16.16 8.39 9.63
CA LYS A 57 16.81 9.35 8.70
C LYS A 57 17.25 8.73 7.37
N THR A 58 17.44 7.41 7.30
CA THR A 58 17.92 6.71 6.11
C THR A 58 17.31 5.32 6.08
N ILE A 59 16.92 4.86 4.89
CA ILE A 59 16.40 3.51 4.68
C ILE A 59 17.58 2.56 4.58
N ARG A 60 17.72 1.67 5.56
CA ARG A 60 18.73 0.60 5.54
C ARG A 60 18.09 -0.70 6.00
N TRP A 61 17.89 -1.60 5.06
CA TRP A 61 17.38 -2.94 5.37
C TRP A 61 18.41 -3.73 6.18
N PRO A 62 17.99 -4.44 7.25
CA PRO A 62 18.90 -5.30 8.01
C PRO A 62 19.45 -6.46 7.16
N HIS A 63 18.67 -6.91 6.17
CA HIS A 63 19.09 -7.84 5.14
C HIS A 63 18.44 -7.45 3.79
N PRO A 64 19.17 -7.46 2.66
CA PRO A 64 18.60 -7.12 1.35
C PRO A 64 17.38 -7.98 0.98
N GLU A 65 17.36 -9.25 1.37
CA GLU A 65 16.21 -10.12 1.11
C GLU A 65 14.93 -9.67 1.83
N ILE A 66 15.05 -9.08 3.03
CA ILE A 66 13.89 -8.53 3.77
C ILE A 66 13.30 -7.36 2.98
N GLY A 67 14.14 -6.46 2.47
CA GLY A 67 13.66 -5.35 1.64
C GLY A 67 13.00 -5.80 0.34
N ARG A 68 13.54 -6.84 -0.31
CA ARG A 68 12.93 -7.42 -1.52
C ARG A 68 11.55 -8.02 -1.23
N ARG A 69 11.43 -8.84 -0.18
CA ARG A 69 10.15 -9.45 0.23
C ARG A 69 9.12 -8.40 0.61
N TRP A 70 9.54 -7.35 1.30
CA TRP A 70 8.66 -6.26 1.68
C TRP A 70 8.13 -5.49 0.46
N ILE A 71 8.95 -5.27 -0.57
CA ILE A 71 8.52 -4.67 -1.84
C ILE A 71 7.54 -5.59 -2.59
N GLU A 72 7.83 -6.89 -2.65
CA GLU A 72 6.96 -7.89 -3.27
C GLU A 72 5.58 -7.91 -2.61
N GLU A 73 5.52 -7.92 -1.27
CA GLU A 73 4.26 -7.86 -0.53
C GLU A 73 3.53 -6.53 -0.76
N GLY A 74 4.25 -5.41 -0.81
CA GLY A 74 3.65 -4.10 -1.14
C GLY A 74 2.97 -4.11 -2.51
N ASN A 75 3.62 -4.68 -3.54
CA ASN A 75 3.04 -4.82 -4.87
C ASN A 75 1.82 -5.76 -4.88
N ALA A 76 1.90 -6.88 -4.15
CA ALA A 76 0.77 -7.80 -4.01
C ALA A 76 -0.43 -7.15 -3.30
N LEU A 77 -0.19 -6.25 -2.33
CA LEU A 77 -1.23 -5.47 -1.68
C LEU A 77 -1.89 -4.48 -2.64
N VAL A 78 -1.14 -3.83 -3.52
CA VAL A 78 -1.69 -2.95 -4.57
C VAL A 78 -2.67 -3.71 -5.44
N GLU A 79 -2.30 -4.90 -5.92
CA GLU A 79 -3.17 -5.75 -6.74
C GLU A 79 -4.42 -6.20 -5.98
N ALA A 80 -4.27 -6.64 -4.73
CA ALA A 80 -5.38 -7.09 -3.90
C ALA A 80 -6.37 -5.96 -3.59
N ILE A 81 -5.87 -4.77 -3.25
CA ILE A 81 -6.71 -3.58 -3.02
C ILE A 81 -7.40 -3.17 -4.32
N GLN A 82 -6.70 -3.19 -5.45
CA GLN A 82 -7.28 -2.87 -6.76
C GLN A 82 -8.42 -3.84 -7.12
N ALA A 83 -8.26 -5.13 -6.82
CA ALA A 83 -9.29 -6.14 -7.06
C ALA A 83 -10.55 -5.92 -6.20
N GLU A 84 -10.39 -5.52 -4.94
CA GLU A 84 -11.53 -5.26 -4.03
C GLU A 84 -12.23 -3.92 -4.30
N LEU A 85 -11.46 -2.87 -4.66
CA LEU A 85 -12.01 -1.54 -4.93
C LEU A 85 -12.59 -1.40 -6.35
N GLY A 86 -12.14 -2.23 -7.30
CA GLY A 86 -12.56 -2.20 -8.69
C GLY A 86 -12.04 -0.99 -9.48
N SER A 87 -12.45 -0.89 -10.75
CA SER A 87 -11.93 0.07 -11.73
C SER A 87 -12.25 1.55 -11.46
N ARG A 88 -13.04 1.84 -10.42
CA ARG A 88 -13.31 3.21 -9.98
C ARG A 88 -12.06 3.87 -9.38
N PHE A 89 -11.13 3.07 -8.88
CA PHE A 89 -9.90 3.53 -8.25
C PHE A 89 -8.72 3.02 -9.07
N HIS A 90 -7.66 3.82 -9.10
CA HIS A 90 -6.37 3.38 -9.62
C HIS A 90 -5.40 3.27 -8.46
N VAL A 91 -5.13 2.04 -8.02
CA VAL A 91 -4.23 1.78 -6.91
C VAL A 91 -2.80 1.71 -7.44
N VAL A 92 -1.93 2.55 -6.91
CA VAL A 92 -0.52 2.62 -7.32
C VAL A 92 0.39 2.43 -6.13
N GLY A 93 1.50 1.73 -6.33
CA GLY A 93 2.58 1.64 -5.36
C GLY A 93 3.75 2.58 -5.71
N GLY A 94 4.81 2.49 -4.93
CA GLY A 94 6.05 3.26 -5.16
C GLY A 94 7.27 2.66 -4.48
N PHE A 95 7.26 1.34 -4.24
CA PHE A 95 8.16 0.72 -3.27
C PHE A 95 9.58 0.50 -3.78
N SER A 96 9.79 0.53 -5.10
CA SER A 96 11.12 0.39 -5.71
C SER A 96 12.09 1.50 -5.28
N ALA A 97 11.58 2.67 -4.88
CA ALA A 97 12.38 3.74 -4.29
C ALA A 97 13.03 3.35 -2.95
N TYR A 98 12.55 2.27 -2.33
CA TYR A 98 13.01 1.74 -1.05
C TYR A 98 13.80 0.44 -1.22
N ALA A 99 14.16 0.06 -2.45
CA ALA A 99 14.94 -1.14 -2.68
C ALA A 99 16.27 -1.09 -1.92
N PRO A 100 16.71 -2.21 -1.33
CA PRO A 100 18.05 -2.28 -0.75
C PRO A 100 19.09 -2.01 -1.84
N GLU A 101 20.17 -1.31 -1.46
CA GLU A 101 21.32 -1.16 -2.33
C GLU A 101 21.89 -2.56 -2.69
N PRO A 102 22.40 -2.72 -3.93
CA PRO A 102 22.98 -3.98 -4.38
C PRO A 102 24.24 -4.39 -3.62
#